data_AF-A0A7W0UJN5-F1
#
_entry.id   AF-A0A7W0UJN5-F1
#
_cell.length_a   1.000
_cell.length_b   1.000
_cell.length_c   1.000
_cell.angle_alpha   90.00
_cell.angle_beta   90.00
_cell.angle_gamma   90.00
#
_symmetry.space_group_name_H-M   'P 1'
#
loop_
_entity.id
_entity.type
_entity.pdbx_description
1 polymer ?
#
loop_
_entity_poly.entity_id
_entity_poly.type
_entity_poly.pdbx_seq_one_letter_code
_entity_poly.pdbx_strand_id
1 'polypeptide(L)'
;MATQPERGNAGVSGFVHLHCHSVWSLLDGAIPAEMLPQLAAALGFEAVALTDHDALTGAVRFSKACRDAGVKPIFGAELTIAPGGARTGKLPGAARRGVGGAANRRAGSAAGPSGRGIGHDTPMTGNGSGRSRRNGDPGSAGNGSHVTLIARDKAGYANLCRLISDAHLLNERGHPTSSFDAIARRSQGLFVLSGCTRGDVARAAAGGRIPEAVAIARSWKEAVGDGYRIEVFDHRGYGDRALRDRLLRIAREADVPAVATNNVHYAAPPPGRAGWARPDGEGTGWARPDGEGRSDAGVHELLHAIKEIVPLSRTQALRNTSEYYFKSAAEMRALFADAPDAAEETVRMADACDFDLDLGAYHFPEFPIPRGFTPTGLLATRCHKGLRRRYGRMTRDIEDRLQHELGVIFKMGWAAYFLLVADIVDHVRDVMGIRCACRGSAAGSLVCYVLGISDVDPVRYDLLFERFMNSRRDELPDIDIDVESHRREEVLDYIAGVYGSEQTAVCCMVDTFRARMAIREVGKALSLPAEEIDVVAKAFPHVRARD
;
A
#
# COMPACT_ATOMS: atom_id res chain seq x y z
N MET A 1 31.02 34.14 -27.38
CA MET A 1 30.03 33.17 -27.88
C MET A 1 30.63 31.78 -27.72
N ALA A 2 30.43 31.17 -26.55
CA ALA A 2 30.89 29.81 -26.29
C ALA A 2 29.78 28.87 -26.76
N THR A 3 30.14 28.02 -27.73
CA THR A 3 29.30 26.96 -28.29
C THR A 3 28.88 25.99 -27.18
N GLN A 4 27.56 25.86 -26.98
CA GLN A 4 26.99 24.80 -26.15
C GLN A 4 27.41 23.44 -26.72
N PRO A 5 27.77 22.45 -25.89
CA PRO A 5 27.98 21.11 -26.39
C PRO A 5 26.63 20.56 -26.85
N GLU A 6 26.57 20.12 -28.11
CA GLU A 6 25.44 19.38 -28.64
C GLU A 6 25.12 18.21 -27.70
N ARG A 7 23.91 18.21 -27.13
CA ARG A 7 23.36 17.01 -26.51
C ARG A 7 23.21 15.98 -27.63
N GLY A 8 24.20 15.10 -27.73
CA GLY A 8 24.12 13.92 -28.58
C GLY A 8 22.80 13.20 -28.32
N ASN A 9 22.15 12.80 -29.40
CA ASN A 9 20.90 12.06 -29.46
C ASN A 9 21.03 10.68 -28.77
N ALA A 10 21.11 10.67 -27.44
CA ALA A 10 20.94 9.48 -26.63
C ALA A 10 19.46 9.09 -26.72
N GLY A 11 19.18 8.07 -27.52
CA GLY A 11 17.83 7.73 -27.96
C GLY A 11 16.83 7.59 -26.82
N VAL A 12 15.71 8.30 -26.95
CA VAL A 12 14.50 8.12 -26.12
C VAL A 12 14.23 6.62 -25.99
N SER A 13 14.19 6.11 -24.77
CA SER A 13 13.81 4.72 -24.51
C SER A 13 12.38 4.52 -25.02
N GLY A 14 12.22 3.93 -26.20
CA GLY A 14 10.90 3.69 -26.83
C GLY A 14 10.04 2.64 -26.13
N PHE A 15 10.17 2.51 -24.81
CA PHE A 15 9.44 1.60 -23.93
C PHE A 15 9.55 2.07 -22.46
N VAL A 16 8.49 1.91 -21.68
CA VAL A 16 8.42 2.12 -20.23
C VAL A 16 7.72 0.92 -19.59
N HIS A 17 8.24 0.42 -18.46
CA HIS A 17 7.55 -0.64 -17.72
C HIS A 17 6.35 -0.07 -16.95
N LEU A 18 5.15 -0.51 -17.36
CA LEU A 18 3.86 -0.06 -16.79
C LEU A 18 3.17 -1.10 -15.89
N HIS A 19 3.69 -2.32 -15.81
CA HIS A 19 3.15 -3.41 -14.99
C HIS A 19 4.30 -4.06 -14.22
N CYS A 20 4.48 -3.66 -12.96
CA CYS A 20 5.54 -4.11 -12.07
C CYS A 20 5.02 -4.35 -10.67
N HIS A 21 5.43 -5.47 -10.09
CA HIS A 21 5.14 -5.88 -8.73
C HIS A 21 6.41 -5.79 -7.88
N SER A 22 6.25 -5.15 -6.74
CA SER A 22 7.26 -5.09 -5.70
C SER A 22 6.96 -6.10 -4.59
N VAL A 23 7.79 -6.14 -3.55
CA VAL A 23 7.54 -6.91 -2.32
C VAL A 23 6.22 -6.55 -1.63
N TRP A 24 5.56 -5.46 -2.02
CA TRP A 24 4.25 -5.07 -1.54
C TRP A 24 3.10 -5.82 -2.22
N SER A 25 3.33 -6.46 -3.36
CA SER A 25 2.59 -7.66 -3.77
C SER A 25 3.00 -8.82 -2.84
N LEU A 26 2.36 -8.90 -1.68
CA LEU A 26 2.79 -9.77 -0.59
C LEU A 26 2.91 -11.24 -1.03
N LEU A 27 4.09 -11.83 -0.72
CA LEU A 27 4.47 -13.20 -1.08
C LEU A 27 4.39 -13.49 -2.58
N ASP A 28 4.65 -12.49 -3.41
CA ASP A 28 4.57 -12.62 -4.85
C ASP A 28 5.68 -11.81 -5.55
N GLY A 29 5.69 -10.49 -5.41
CA GLY A 29 6.78 -9.67 -5.95
C GLY A 29 8.07 -9.80 -5.12
N ALA A 30 9.22 -9.79 -5.79
CA ALA A 30 10.55 -9.97 -5.19
C ALA A 30 11.44 -8.73 -5.27
N ILE A 31 10.93 -7.61 -5.80
CA ILE A 31 11.68 -6.35 -5.95
C ILE A 31 11.28 -5.39 -4.83
N PRO A 32 12.18 -4.86 -3.99
CA PRO A 32 11.86 -3.74 -3.13
C PRO A 32 11.35 -2.55 -3.95
N ALA A 33 10.29 -1.87 -3.51
CA ALA A 33 9.72 -0.75 -4.28
C ALA A 33 10.76 0.36 -4.54
N GLU A 34 11.68 0.57 -3.60
CA GLU A 34 12.79 1.52 -3.71
C GLU A 34 13.84 1.13 -4.76
N MET A 35 13.89 -0.14 -5.15
CA MET A 35 14.83 -0.66 -6.15
C MET A 35 14.32 -0.45 -7.58
N LEU A 36 13.01 -0.45 -7.83
CA LEU A 36 12.45 -0.25 -9.17
C LEU A 36 13.00 1.00 -9.89
N PRO A 37 13.07 2.19 -9.27
CA PRO A 37 13.62 3.38 -9.93
C PRO A 37 15.12 3.29 -10.18
N GLN A 38 15.85 2.56 -9.33
CA GLN A 38 17.29 2.33 -9.51
C GLN A 38 17.55 1.43 -10.72
N LEU A 39 16.74 0.37 -10.90
CA LEU A 39 16.79 -0.49 -12.09
C LEU A 39 16.43 0.30 -13.35
N ALA A 40 15.40 1.14 -13.25
CA ALA A 40 14.95 2.00 -14.34
C ALA A 40 16.08 2.96 -14.79
N ALA A 41 16.68 3.69 -13.84
CA ALA A 41 17.79 4.61 -14.11
C ALA A 41 19.01 3.88 -14.68
N ALA A 42 19.38 2.72 -14.14
CA ALA A 42 20.53 1.94 -14.60
C ALA A 42 20.39 1.45 -16.05
N LEU A 43 19.16 1.25 -16.52
CA LEU A 43 18.85 0.83 -17.89
C LEU A 43 18.40 1.98 -18.80
N GLY A 44 18.48 3.23 -18.33
CA GLY A 44 18.17 4.42 -19.12
C GLY A 44 16.67 4.67 -19.35
N PHE A 45 15.80 4.16 -18.48
CA PHE A 45 14.38 4.50 -18.50
C PHE A 45 14.13 5.83 -17.79
N GLU A 46 13.29 6.68 -18.39
CA GLU A 46 12.91 7.98 -17.81
C GLU A 46 11.76 7.86 -16.80
N ALA A 47 10.97 6.78 -16.87
CA ALA A 47 9.82 6.52 -16.02
C ALA A 47 9.70 5.02 -15.69
N VAL A 48 8.98 4.71 -14.61
CA VAL A 48 8.60 3.33 -14.25
C VAL A 48 7.31 3.35 -13.43
N ALA A 49 6.48 2.32 -13.57
CA ALA A 49 5.28 2.15 -12.77
C ALA A 49 5.47 1.20 -11.59
N LEU A 50 4.75 1.47 -10.50
CA LEU A 50 4.49 0.52 -9.42
C LEU A 50 3.02 0.12 -9.49
N THR A 51 2.74 -1.18 -9.64
CA THR A 51 1.38 -1.73 -9.80
C THR A 51 1.20 -2.99 -8.96
N ASP A 52 1.40 -2.88 -7.65
CA ASP A 52 1.24 -4.01 -6.73
C ASP A 52 -0.19 -4.57 -6.72
N HIS A 53 -0.32 -5.82 -6.28
CA HIS A 53 -1.61 -6.50 -6.17
C HIS A 53 -2.51 -5.86 -5.11
N ASP A 54 -3.66 -5.35 -5.53
CA ASP A 54 -4.75 -4.87 -4.68
C ASP A 54 -4.29 -3.87 -3.58
N ALA A 55 -3.21 -3.13 -3.83
CA ALA A 55 -2.57 -2.28 -2.83
C ALA A 55 -1.75 -1.13 -3.43
N LEU A 56 -1.54 -0.09 -2.62
CA LEU A 56 -0.62 1.03 -2.88
C LEU A 56 0.42 1.19 -1.74
N THR A 57 0.66 0.14 -0.96
CA THR A 57 1.45 0.19 0.28
C THR A 57 2.87 0.70 0.06
N GLY A 58 3.46 0.38 -1.10
CA GLY A 58 4.81 0.83 -1.48
C GLY A 58 4.91 2.26 -2.02
N ALA A 59 3.79 2.95 -2.30
CA ALA A 59 3.77 4.17 -3.11
C ALA A 59 4.64 5.31 -2.55
N VAL A 60 4.62 5.55 -1.24
CA VAL A 60 5.43 6.63 -0.62
C VAL A 60 6.93 6.36 -0.71
N ARG A 61 7.34 5.10 -0.47
CA ARG A 61 8.75 4.66 -0.57
C ARG A 61 9.24 4.74 -2.02
N PHE A 62 8.42 4.26 -2.94
CA PHE A 62 8.64 4.34 -4.37
C PHE A 62 8.80 5.79 -4.86
N SER A 63 7.89 6.68 -4.48
CA SER A 63 7.94 8.11 -4.85
C SER A 63 9.24 8.79 -4.40
N LYS A 64 9.67 8.55 -3.15
CA LYS A 64 10.95 9.07 -2.64
C LYS A 64 12.14 8.53 -3.44
N ALA A 65 12.18 7.21 -3.69
CA ALA A 65 13.25 6.58 -4.46
C ALA A 65 13.29 7.07 -5.92
N CYS A 66 12.14 7.32 -6.54
CA CYS A 66 12.04 7.93 -7.87
C CYS A 66 12.67 9.33 -7.90
N ARG A 67 12.35 10.16 -6.91
CA ARG A 67 12.94 11.50 -6.77
C ARG A 67 14.47 11.45 -6.65
N ASP A 68 14.97 10.53 -5.82
CA ASP A 68 16.41 10.36 -5.61
C ASP A 68 17.13 9.80 -6.86
N ALA A 69 16.47 8.95 -7.63
CA ALA A 69 17.00 8.35 -8.86
C ALA A 69 16.82 9.23 -10.12
N GLY A 70 16.06 10.32 -10.04
CA GLY A 70 15.72 11.15 -11.20
C GLY A 70 14.80 10.45 -12.22
N VAL A 71 13.97 9.51 -11.77
CA VAL A 71 13.03 8.73 -12.60
C VAL A 71 11.61 9.17 -12.28
N LYS A 72 10.77 9.36 -13.31
CA LYS A 72 9.36 9.73 -13.14
C LYS A 72 8.56 8.57 -12.52
N PRO A 73 7.89 8.77 -11.37
CA PRO A 73 7.01 7.75 -10.79
C PRO A 73 5.69 7.67 -11.57
N ILE A 74 5.23 6.45 -11.81
CA ILE A 74 3.86 6.16 -12.27
C ILE A 74 3.18 5.29 -11.21
N PHE A 75 2.03 5.73 -10.71
CA PHE A 75 1.33 5.04 -9.63
C PHE A 75 0.15 4.23 -10.17
N GLY A 76 0.07 2.97 -9.80
CA GLY A 76 -1.03 2.08 -10.19
C GLY A 76 -1.19 0.90 -9.24
N ALA A 77 -2.08 -0.01 -9.62
CA ALA A 77 -2.29 -1.30 -8.93
C ALA A 77 -2.89 -2.32 -9.90
N GLU A 78 -2.55 -3.59 -9.73
CA GLU A 78 -3.28 -4.68 -10.38
C GLU A 78 -4.43 -5.12 -9.46
N LEU A 79 -5.67 -4.91 -9.89
CA LEU A 79 -6.85 -5.23 -9.10
C LEU A 79 -7.45 -6.59 -9.48
N THR A 80 -7.85 -7.35 -8.48
CA THR A 80 -8.64 -8.57 -8.62
C THR A 80 -10.11 -8.22 -8.81
N ILE A 81 -10.72 -8.67 -9.91
CA ILE A 81 -12.16 -8.56 -10.20
C ILE A 81 -12.85 -9.89 -9.92
N ALA A 82 -13.90 -9.88 -9.10
CA ALA A 82 -14.70 -11.08 -8.82
C ALA A 82 -15.36 -11.66 -10.08
N PRO A 83 -15.44 -13.00 -10.22
CA PRO A 83 -16.16 -13.63 -11.32
C PRO A 83 -17.67 -13.36 -11.23
N GLY A 84 -18.32 -13.09 -12.36
CA GLY A 84 -19.79 -12.99 -12.43
C GLY A 84 -20.40 -11.60 -12.24
N GLY A 85 -19.61 -10.52 -12.28
CA GLY A 85 -20.16 -9.18 -12.44
C GLY A 85 -20.90 -9.07 -13.78
N ALA A 86 -22.22 -8.94 -13.75
CA ALA A 86 -23.03 -8.81 -14.96
C ALA A 86 -22.60 -7.57 -15.76
N ARG A 87 -21.97 -7.77 -16.92
CA ARG A 87 -21.70 -6.70 -17.91
C ARG A 87 -22.96 -6.30 -18.68
N THR A 88 -24.10 -6.22 -17.99
CA THR A 88 -25.34 -5.74 -18.60
C THR A 88 -25.26 -4.23 -18.67
N GLY A 89 -25.35 -3.65 -19.87
CA GLY A 89 -25.29 -2.20 -20.14
C GLY A 89 -26.44 -1.36 -19.56
N LYS A 90 -26.85 -1.63 -18.32
CA LYS A 90 -27.73 -0.81 -17.50
C LYS A 90 -27.10 -0.64 -16.13
N LEU A 91 -26.55 0.55 -15.89
CA LEU A 91 -26.16 1.02 -14.57
C LEU A 91 -27.34 0.82 -13.60
N PRO A 92 -27.17 0.11 -12.47
CA PRO A 92 -28.19 0.06 -11.44
C PRO A 92 -28.38 1.47 -10.85
N GLY A 93 -29.63 1.95 -10.84
CA GLY A 93 -29.98 3.25 -10.26
C GLY A 93 -29.57 3.35 -8.78
N ALA A 94 -29.08 4.52 -8.39
CA ALA A 94 -28.60 4.82 -7.06
C ALA A 94 -29.65 4.53 -5.98
N ALA A 95 -29.54 3.38 -5.30
CA ALA A 95 -30.29 3.11 -4.08
C ALA A 95 -29.55 3.76 -2.90
N ARG A 96 -30.03 4.93 -2.47
CA ARG A 96 -29.69 5.52 -1.18
C ARG A 96 -30.10 4.55 -0.07
N ARG A 97 -29.14 3.86 0.56
CA ARG A 97 -29.36 3.26 1.88
C ARG A 97 -28.99 4.29 2.94
N GLY A 98 -30.02 4.86 3.56
CA GLY A 98 -29.88 5.73 4.72
C GLY A 98 -29.35 4.96 5.93
N VAL A 99 -28.42 5.59 6.64
CA VAL A 99 -27.92 5.14 7.94
C VAL A 99 -29.04 5.32 8.96
N GLY A 100 -29.76 4.24 9.26
CA GLY A 100 -30.77 4.20 10.31
C GLY A 100 -30.11 3.85 11.64
N GLY A 101 -30.03 4.82 12.55
CA GLY A 101 -29.57 4.63 13.91
C GLY A 101 -30.48 3.68 14.70
N ALA A 102 -29.88 2.71 15.36
CA ALA A 102 -30.56 1.85 16.33
C ALA A 102 -30.27 2.35 17.75
N ALA A 103 -31.09 3.29 18.20
CA ALA A 103 -31.31 3.48 19.63
C ALA A 103 -32.21 2.33 20.12
N ASN A 104 -31.79 1.59 21.15
CA ASN A 104 -32.76 0.84 21.93
C ASN A 104 -32.54 0.99 23.43
N ARG A 105 -33.64 1.33 24.09
CA ARG A 105 -33.78 1.76 25.47
C ARG A 105 -33.91 0.56 26.40
N ARG A 106 -33.40 0.71 27.62
CA ARG A 106 -33.68 -0.16 28.77
C ARG A 106 -35.09 0.06 29.32
N ALA A 107 -35.75 -1.02 29.74
CA ALA A 107 -36.59 -1.14 30.96
C ALA A 107 -37.02 -2.62 31.09
N GLY A 108 -36.57 -3.38 32.10
CA GLY A 108 -37.31 -3.73 33.33
C GLY A 108 -38.00 -5.10 33.15
N SER A 109 -37.87 -6.13 33.99
CA SER A 109 -37.99 -6.18 35.45
C SER A 109 -37.31 -7.43 36.06
N ALA A 110 -37.22 -7.43 37.39
CA ALA A 110 -36.47 -8.33 38.26
C ALA A 110 -37.25 -9.57 38.75
N ALA A 111 -36.52 -10.64 39.13
CA ALA A 111 -36.57 -11.33 40.44
C ALA A 111 -35.83 -12.70 40.39
N GLY A 112 -34.93 -12.97 41.34
CA GLY A 112 -34.27 -14.28 41.58
C GLY A 112 -35.06 -15.18 42.56
N PRO A 113 -34.44 -16.08 43.37
CA PRO A 113 -33.06 -16.59 43.40
C PRO A 113 -32.95 -18.13 43.70
N SER A 114 -31.71 -18.60 43.99
CA SER A 114 -31.28 -19.91 44.59
C SER A 114 -31.09 -21.11 43.62
N GLY A 115 -30.12 -22.03 43.74
CA GLY A 115 -28.97 -22.25 44.63
C GLY A 115 -28.28 -23.60 44.31
N ARG A 116 -26.99 -23.74 44.67
CA ARG A 116 -26.16 -24.94 44.98
C ARG A 116 -26.05 -26.14 44.00
N GLY A 117 -24.80 -26.61 43.79
CA GLY A 117 -24.45 -28.04 43.90
C GLY A 117 -23.68 -28.74 42.75
N ILE A 118 -22.36 -28.85 42.91
CA ILE A 118 -21.43 -30.00 42.73
C ILE A 118 -21.84 -31.19 41.81
N GLY A 119 -20.92 -31.61 40.91
CA GLY A 119 -20.63 -33.05 40.70
C GLY A 119 -20.48 -33.59 39.27
N HIS A 120 -19.22 -33.86 38.89
CA HIS A 120 -18.68 -35.12 38.31
C HIS A 120 -19.21 -35.77 36.99
N ASP A 121 -18.22 -36.11 36.14
CA ASP A 121 -18.06 -37.34 35.33
C ASP A 121 -17.97 -37.22 33.78
N THR A 122 -16.73 -37.35 33.30
CA THR A 122 -16.25 -37.88 32.00
C THR A 122 -16.83 -39.29 31.71
N PRO A 123 -16.90 -39.81 30.45
CA PRO A 123 -15.71 -40.04 29.62
C PRO A 123 -15.84 -39.96 28.08
N MET A 124 -14.66 -39.90 27.45
CA MET A 124 -14.35 -40.14 26.04
C MET A 124 -14.49 -41.62 25.65
N THR A 125 -15.15 -41.89 24.52
CA THR A 125 -14.88 -42.93 23.48
C THR A 125 -15.64 -42.46 22.22
N GLY A 126 -15.26 -42.61 20.96
CA GLY A 126 -14.42 -43.58 20.27
C GLY A 126 -15.16 -43.99 18.98
N ASN A 127 -14.83 -43.33 17.86
CA ASN A 127 -14.99 -43.71 16.44
C ASN A 127 -16.34 -44.26 15.89
N GLY A 128 -16.89 -43.56 14.89
CA GLY A 128 -17.96 -44.04 14.03
C GLY A 128 -17.91 -43.37 12.65
N SER A 129 -17.50 -44.14 11.64
CA SER A 129 -17.34 -43.78 10.24
C SER A 129 -18.64 -43.27 9.58
N GLY A 130 -18.65 -41.99 9.19
CA GLY A 130 -19.67 -41.41 8.32
C GLY A 130 -19.00 -40.78 7.10
N ARG A 131 -18.99 -41.50 5.97
CA ARG A 131 -18.63 -40.99 4.65
C ARG A 131 -19.67 -39.94 4.23
N SER A 132 -19.49 -38.70 4.68
CA SER A 132 -20.17 -37.54 4.10
C SER A 132 -19.38 -37.11 2.86
N ARG A 133 -20.02 -37.19 1.69
CA ARG A 133 -19.53 -36.60 0.44
C ARG A 133 -19.38 -35.10 0.67
N ARG A 134 -18.16 -34.64 0.94
CA ARG A 134 -17.81 -33.21 0.89
C ARG A 134 -17.87 -32.78 -0.57
N ASN A 135 -19.00 -32.20 -0.95
CA ASN A 135 -19.05 -31.24 -2.04
C ASN A 135 -18.21 -30.01 -1.62
N GLY A 136 -17.34 -29.56 -2.52
CA GLY A 136 -16.63 -28.29 -2.42
C GLY A 136 -15.22 -28.42 -1.82
N ASP A 137 -14.24 -28.53 -2.71
CA ASP A 137 -12.84 -28.27 -2.41
C ASP A 137 -12.66 -26.79 -1.99
N PRO A 138 -12.09 -26.47 -0.81
CA PRO A 138 -11.80 -25.09 -0.41
C PRO A 138 -10.52 -24.52 -1.07
N GLY A 139 -9.91 -25.21 -2.03
CA GLY A 139 -8.62 -24.85 -2.65
C GLY A 139 -8.64 -23.88 -3.83
N SER A 140 -9.70 -23.11 -4.10
CA SER A 140 -9.72 -22.16 -5.22
C SER A 140 -9.80 -20.69 -4.79
N ALA A 141 -8.75 -20.20 -4.12
CA ALA A 141 -8.43 -18.78 -4.14
C ALA A 141 -7.95 -18.38 -5.56
N GLY A 142 -8.83 -18.29 -6.56
CA GLY A 142 -8.34 -18.13 -7.94
C GLY A 142 -9.31 -17.77 -9.05
N ASN A 143 -10.59 -17.53 -8.78
CA ASN A 143 -11.57 -17.46 -9.86
C ASN A 143 -11.86 -16.03 -10.38
N GLY A 144 -11.22 -14.99 -9.81
CA GLY A 144 -11.28 -13.61 -10.30
C GLY A 144 -10.35 -13.32 -11.48
N SER A 145 -10.67 -12.30 -12.29
CA SER A 145 -9.83 -11.79 -13.37
C SER A 145 -9.01 -10.58 -12.92
N HIS A 146 -7.86 -10.32 -13.53
CA HIS A 146 -7.04 -9.16 -13.18
C HIS A 146 -7.23 -8.01 -14.17
N VAL A 147 -7.06 -6.78 -13.69
CA VAL A 147 -6.92 -5.58 -14.51
C VAL A 147 -5.88 -4.66 -13.89
N THR A 148 -5.08 -4.00 -14.71
CA THR A 148 -4.06 -3.06 -14.20
C THR A 148 -4.59 -1.64 -14.36
N LEU A 149 -4.59 -0.88 -13.27
CA LEU A 149 -5.04 0.51 -13.23
C LEU A 149 -3.85 1.41 -13.00
N ILE A 150 -3.77 2.51 -13.75
CA ILE A 150 -2.72 3.52 -13.63
C ILE A 150 -3.36 4.90 -13.46
N ALA A 151 -2.92 5.64 -12.44
CA ALA A 151 -3.36 7.01 -12.22
C ALA A 151 -2.68 7.97 -13.19
N ARG A 152 -3.49 8.64 -14.03
CA ARG A 152 -3.02 9.72 -14.92
C ARG A 152 -2.84 11.03 -14.18
N ASP A 153 -3.69 11.29 -13.20
CA ASP A 153 -3.75 12.55 -12.48
C ASP A 153 -4.18 12.34 -11.02
N LYS A 154 -4.28 13.44 -10.27
CA LYS A 154 -4.72 13.42 -8.86
C LYS A 154 -6.11 12.82 -8.67
N ALA A 155 -7.04 13.04 -9.60
CA ALA A 155 -8.39 12.47 -9.51
C ALA A 155 -8.36 10.95 -9.74
N GLY A 156 -7.52 10.50 -10.69
CA GLY A 156 -7.22 9.10 -10.93
C GLY A 156 -6.64 8.42 -9.70
N TYR A 157 -5.62 9.01 -9.07
CA TYR A 157 -5.03 8.46 -7.85
C TYR A 157 -6.06 8.37 -6.70
N ALA A 158 -6.89 9.40 -6.52
CA ALA A 158 -7.96 9.37 -5.53
C ALA A 158 -8.99 8.27 -5.82
N ASN A 159 -9.36 8.07 -7.08
CA ASN A 159 -10.25 6.98 -7.51
C ASN A 159 -9.62 5.61 -7.26
N LEU A 160 -8.33 5.44 -7.55
CA LEU A 160 -7.58 4.22 -7.30
C LEU A 160 -7.55 3.88 -5.80
N CYS A 161 -7.22 4.85 -4.95
CA CYS A 161 -7.27 4.69 -3.49
C CYS A 161 -8.65 4.22 -3.03
N ARG A 162 -9.72 4.85 -3.53
CA ARG A 162 -11.10 4.47 -3.17
C ARG A 162 -11.46 3.07 -3.65
N LEU A 163 -11.08 2.67 -4.85
CA LEU A 163 -11.32 1.31 -5.36
C LEU A 163 -10.63 0.26 -4.49
N ILE A 164 -9.38 0.51 -4.09
CA ILE A 164 -8.62 -0.39 -3.21
C ILE A 164 -9.25 -0.43 -1.82
N SER A 165 -9.55 0.72 -1.22
CA SER A 165 -10.22 0.77 0.10
C SER A 165 -11.56 0.05 0.09
N ASP A 166 -12.41 0.30 -0.92
CA ASP A 166 -13.70 -0.38 -1.07
C ASP A 166 -13.50 -1.91 -1.21
N ALA A 167 -12.50 -2.34 -1.97
CA ALA A 167 -12.17 -3.77 -2.13
C ALA A 167 -11.75 -4.43 -0.80
N HIS A 168 -10.95 -3.76 0.04
CA HIS A 168 -10.56 -4.30 1.35
C HIS A 168 -11.68 -4.23 2.39
N LEU A 169 -12.52 -3.19 2.37
CA LEU A 169 -13.58 -2.98 3.37
C LEU A 169 -14.82 -3.87 3.12
N LEU A 170 -15.14 -4.17 1.87
CA LEU A 170 -16.37 -4.86 1.49
C LEU A 170 -16.21 -6.38 1.33
N ASN A 171 -14.99 -6.89 1.40
CA ASN A 171 -14.68 -8.31 1.19
C ASN A 171 -14.05 -8.95 2.43
N GLU A 172 -13.94 -10.27 2.38
CA GLU A 172 -13.22 -11.02 3.41
C GLU A 172 -11.75 -10.59 3.49
N ARG A 173 -11.24 -10.49 4.72
CA ARG A 173 -9.85 -10.11 4.97
C ARG A 173 -8.89 -11.04 4.22
N GLY A 174 -7.97 -10.45 3.46
CA GLY A 174 -7.01 -11.21 2.65
C GLY A 174 -7.50 -11.55 1.23
N HIS A 175 -8.76 -11.25 0.91
CA HIS A 175 -9.36 -11.47 -0.40
C HIS A 175 -10.06 -10.21 -0.94
N PRO A 176 -9.34 -9.07 -1.06
CA PRO A 176 -9.91 -7.87 -1.65
C PRO A 176 -10.33 -8.16 -3.09
N THR A 177 -11.57 -7.81 -3.45
CA THR A 177 -12.02 -7.90 -4.84
C THR A 177 -12.85 -6.69 -5.24
N SER A 178 -12.70 -6.29 -6.49
CA SER A 178 -13.47 -5.24 -7.15
C SER A 178 -14.43 -5.82 -8.19
N SER A 179 -15.12 -4.95 -8.90
CA SER A 179 -16.04 -5.29 -9.98
C SER A 179 -15.83 -4.37 -11.18
N PHE A 180 -16.21 -4.84 -12.37
CA PHE A 180 -16.30 -4.02 -13.58
C PHE A 180 -17.06 -2.71 -13.31
N ASP A 181 -18.24 -2.82 -12.69
CA ASP A 181 -19.11 -1.68 -12.39
C ASP A 181 -18.47 -0.66 -11.43
N ALA A 182 -17.74 -1.14 -10.42
CA ALA A 182 -17.05 -0.25 -9.48
C ALA A 182 -15.95 0.55 -10.20
N ILE A 183 -15.16 -0.13 -11.03
CA ILE A 183 -14.09 0.49 -11.81
C ILE A 183 -14.67 1.44 -12.85
N ALA A 184 -15.70 1.04 -13.59
CA ALA A 184 -16.39 1.86 -14.58
C ALA A 184 -16.90 3.18 -13.99
N ARG A 185 -17.48 3.15 -12.78
CA ARG A 185 -17.96 4.36 -12.08
C ARG A 185 -16.85 5.29 -11.59
N ARG A 186 -15.61 4.79 -11.50
CA ARG A 186 -14.45 5.53 -10.97
C ARG A 186 -13.29 5.57 -11.98
N SER A 187 -13.57 5.43 -13.27
CA SER A 187 -12.56 5.34 -14.34
C SER A 187 -11.94 6.70 -14.72
N GLN A 188 -12.56 7.80 -14.29
CA GLN A 188 -12.03 9.15 -14.54
C GLN A 188 -10.61 9.30 -13.98
N GLY A 189 -9.70 9.85 -14.79
CA GLY A 189 -8.29 10.03 -14.41
C GLY A 189 -7.48 8.74 -14.41
N LEU A 190 -8.05 7.59 -14.80
CA LEU A 190 -7.34 6.32 -14.86
C LEU A 190 -7.06 5.88 -16.30
N PHE A 191 -5.92 5.22 -16.50
CA PHE A 191 -5.78 4.21 -17.55
C PHE A 191 -6.18 2.84 -16.98
N VAL A 192 -6.84 2.02 -17.80
CA VAL A 192 -7.21 0.63 -17.46
C VAL A 192 -6.66 -0.29 -18.54
N LEU A 193 -5.83 -1.23 -18.14
CA LEU A 193 -5.24 -2.25 -19.00
C LEU A 193 -6.03 -3.54 -18.80
N SER A 194 -6.22 -4.32 -19.87
CA SER A 194 -7.00 -5.56 -19.84
C SER A 194 -6.47 -6.66 -18.89
N GLY A 195 -5.27 -6.48 -18.33
CA GLY A 195 -4.65 -7.38 -17.37
C GLY A 195 -3.76 -8.45 -18.01
N CYS A 196 -3.06 -9.19 -17.15
CA CYS A 196 -2.15 -10.27 -17.52
C CYS A 196 -2.87 -11.51 -18.09
N THR A 197 -2.26 -12.70 -18.04
CA THR A 197 -2.88 -13.97 -18.46
C THR A 197 -4.17 -14.29 -17.69
N ARG A 198 -4.37 -13.69 -16.51
CA ARG A 198 -5.60 -13.79 -15.72
C ARG A 198 -6.67 -12.74 -16.09
N GLY A 199 -6.36 -11.80 -16.97
CA GLY A 199 -7.31 -10.85 -17.52
C GLY A 199 -8.45 -11.53 -18.27
N ASP A 200 -9.62 -10.90 -18.28
CA ASP A 200 -10.82 -11.45 -18.92
C ASP A 200 -10.68 -11.58 -20.44
N VAL A 201 -10.10 -10.58 -21.10
CA VAL A 201 -9.76 -10.59 -22.53
C VAL A 201 -8.73 -11.68 -22.83
N ALA A 202 -7.65 -11.77 -22.05
CA ALA A 202 -6.59 -12.76 -22.25
C ALA A 202 -7.09 -14.20 -22.06
N ARG A 203 -7.92 -14.46 -21.04
CA ARG A 203 -8.54 -15.79 -20.83
C ARG A 203 -9.46 -16.18 -21.97
N ALA A 204 -10.26 -15.26 -22.49
CA ALA A 204 -11.11 -15.53 -23.66
C ALA A 204 -10.26 -15.80 -24.92
N ALA A 205 -9.22 -15.00 -25.16
CA ALA A 205 -8.29 -15.16 -26.28
C ALA A 205 -7.51 -16.49 -26.23
N ALA A 206 -7.01 -16.88 -25.05
CA ALA A 206 -6.30 -18.15 -24.83
C ALA A 206 -7.21 -19.34 -25.14
N GLY A 207 -8.48 -19.28 -24.72
CA GLY A 207 -9.50 -20.28 -25.03
C GLY A 207 -10.02 -20.28 -26.47
N GLY A 208 -9.48 -19.43 -27.36
CA GLY A 208 -9.90 -19.34 -28.76
C GLY A 208 -11.24 -18.63 -28.99
N ARG A 209 -11.82 -18.02 -27.95
CA ARG A 209 -13.13 -17.33 -28.00
C ARG A 209 -12.96 -15.88 -28.43
N ILE A 210 -12.43 -15.66 -29.63
CA ILE A 210 -12.09 -14.32 -30.15
C ILE A 210 -13.29 -13.36 -30.20
N PRO A 211 -14.48 -13.74 -30.73
CA PRO A 211 -15.63 -12.83 -30.76
C PRO A 211 -16.07 -12.39 -29.37
N GLU A 212 -15.99 -13.30 -28.39
CA GLU A 212 -16.25 -12.96 -26.99
C GLU A 212 -15.22 -11.96 -26.48
N ALA A 213 -13.91 -12.23 -26.65
CA ALA A 213 -12.84 -11.34 -26.22
C ALA A 213 -12.97 -9.91 -26.79
N VAL A 214 -13.38 -9.77 -28.05
CA VAL A 214 -13.67 -8.48 -28.68
C VAL A 214 -14.87 -7.80 -28.02
N ALA A 215 -15.95 -8.53 -27.73
CA ALA A 215 -17.09 -7.98 -27.00
C ALA A 215 -16.70 -7.51 -25.58
N ILE A 216 -15.85 -8.27 -24.87
CA ILE A 216 -15.31 -7.87 -23.56
C ILE A 216 -14.53 -6.54 -23.68
N ALA A 217 -13.60 -6.46 -24.63
CA ALA A 217 -12.79 -5.27 -24.84
C ALA A 217 -13.63 -4.04 -25.21
N ARG A 218 -14.68 -4.21 -26.02
CA ARG A 218 -15.62 -3.13 -26.36
C ARG A 218 -16.42 -2.66 -25.16
N SER A 219 -16.88 -3.55 -24.27
CA SER A 219 -17.56 -3.15 -23.03
C SER A 219 -16.64 -2.32 -22.12
N TRP A 220 -15.36 -2.69 -22.02
CA TRP A 220 -14.38 -1.88 -21.28
C TRP A 220 -14.12 -0.54 -21.94
N LYS A 221 -13.95 -0.49 -23.28
CA LYS A 221 -13.81 0.76 -24.04
C LYS A 221 -15.02 1.68 -23.83
N GLU A 222 -16.23 1.15 -23.83
CA GLU A 222 -17.46 1.92 -23.58
C GLU A 222 -17.49 2.50 -22.15
N ALA A 223 -17.06 1.73 -21.15
CA ALA A 223 -17.10 2.14 -19.75
C ALA A 223 -15.96 3.09 -19.32
N VAL A 224 -14.78 2.94 -19.91
CA VAL A 224 -13.55 3.67 -19.53
C VAL A 224 -13.23 4.78 -20.54
N GLY A 225 -13.73 4.67 -21.77
CA GLY A 225 -13.41 5.57 -22.88
C GLY A 225 -11.96 5.41 -23.36
N ASP A 226 -11.34 6.53 -23.73
CA ASP A 226 -9.98 6.58 -24.28
C ASP A 226 -8.89 6.16 -23.26
N GLY A 227 -9.25 5.91 -22.01
CA GLY A 227 -8.35 5.38 -20.98
C GLY A 227 -8.12 3.86 -21.06
N TYR A 228 -8.86 3.12 -21.90
CA TYR A 228 -8.74 1.66 -21.96
C TYR A 228 -7.66 1.19 -22.94
N ARG A 229 -6.90 0.16 -22.58
CA ARG A 229 -5.88 -0.48 -23.42
C ARG A 229 -5.95 -1.99 -23.34
N ILE A 230 -5.66 -2.65 -24.46
CA ILE A 230 -5.43 -4.10 -24.45
C ILE A 230 -3.97 -4.35 -24.13
N GLU A 231 -3.75 -4.99 -22.99
CA GLU A 231 -2.43 -5.40 -22.55
C GLU A 231 -1.93 -6.58 -23.40
N VAL A 232 -0.71 -6.46 -23.93
CA VAL A 232 -0.05 -7.49 -24.71
C VAL A 232 1.31 -7.81 -24.10
N PHE A 233 1.65 -9.09 -24.05
CA PHE A 233 2.84 -9.61 -23.41
C PHE A 233 3.39 -10.82 -24.17
N ASP A 234 4.69 -11.09 -24.03
CA ASP A 234 5.38 -12.25 -24.59
C ASP A 234 6.44 -12.73 -23.60
N HIS A 235 6.10 -13.75 -22.82
CA HIS A 235 7.01 -14.37 -21.86
C HIS A 235 7.77 -15.54 -22.48
N ARG A 236 7.82 -15.66 -23.81
CA ARG A 236 8.51 -16.74 -24.55
C ARG A 236 8.09 -18.15 -24.13
N GLY A 237 6.95 -18.28 -23.47
CA GLY A 237 6.35 -19.55 -23.08
C GLY A 237 5.64 -20.23 -24.24
N TYR A 238 5.31 -21.50 -24.01
CA TYR A 238 4.55 -22.27 -24.99
C TYR A 238 3.18 -21.63 -25.23
N GLY A 239 2.96 -21.16 -26.47
CA GLY A 239 1.70 -20.52 -26.88
C GLY A 239 1.64 -19.01 -26.66
N ASP A 240 2.62 -18.38 -26.00
CA ASP A 240 2.59 -16.95 -25.68
C ASP A 240 2.55 -16.08 -26.93
N ARG A 241 3.41 -16.34 -27.91
CA ARG A 241 3.40 -15.61 -29.20
C ARG A 241 2.06 -15.72 -29.91
N ALA A 242 1.44 -16.91 -29.91
CA ALA A 242 0.12 -17.09 -30.50
C ALA A 242 -0.99 -16.33 -29.73
N LEU A 243 -0.91 -16.29 -28.39
CA LEU A 243 -1.82 -15.50 -27.57
C LEU A 243 -1.63 -14.00 -27.81
N ARG A 244 -0.39 -13.52 -27.84
CA ARG A 244 -0.02 -12.14 -28.18
C ARG A 244 -0.59 -11.72 -29.52
N ASP A 245 -0.41 -12.54 -30.57
CA ASP A 245 -0.93 -12.24 -31.91
C ASP A 245 -2.47 -12.19 -31.92
N ARG A 246 -3.14 -13.04 -31.13
CA ARG A 246 -4.60 -12.96 -30.92
C ARG A 246 -5.00 -11.66 -30.20
N LEU A 247 -4.27 -11.26 -29.16
CA LEU A 247 -4.55 -10.03 -28.41
C LEU A 247 -4.37 -8.79 -29.30
N LEU A 248 -3.30 -8.73 -30.11
CA LEU A 248 -3.10 -7.67 -31.11
C LEU A 248 -4.23 -7.63 -32.14
N ARG A 249 -4.73 -8.80 -32.57
CA ARG A 249 -5.91 -8.88 -33.45
C ARG A 249 -7.16 -8.35 -32.76
N ILE A 250 -7.41 -8.74 -31.51
CA ILE A 250 -8.56 -8.26 -30.71
C ILE A 250 -8.49 -6.74 -30.53
N ALA A 251 -7.30 -6.18 -30.30
CA ALA A 251 -7.08 -4.73 -30.19
C ALA A 251 -7.54 -3.99 -31.45
N ARG A 252 -7.15 -4.48 -32.63
CA ARG A 252 -7.61 -3.94 -33.92
C ARG A 252 -9.13 -4.10 -34.12
N GLU A 253 -9.69 -5.27 -33.83
CA GLU A 253 -11.14 -5.52 -34.01
C GLU A 253 -12.02 -4.74 -33.02
N ALA A 254 -11.52 -4.47 -31.81
CA ALA A 254 -12.19 -3.67 -30.79
C ALA A 254 -11.96 -2.16 -30.95
N ASP A 255 -11.07 -1.74 -31.85
CA ASP A 255 -10.61 -0.36 -32.02
C ASP A 255 -10.04 0.19 -30.69
N VAL A 256 -9.18 -0.58 -30.03
CA VAL A 256 -8.53 -0.22 -28.76
C VAL A 256 -7.02 -0.30 -28.96
N PRO A 257 -6.22 0.69 -28.50
CA PRO A 257 -4.78 0.60 -28.62
C PRO A 257 -4.22 -0.56 -27.76
N ALA A 258 -3.23 -1.26 -28.31
CA ALA A 258 -2.48 -2.28 -27.58
C ALA A 258 -1.33 -1.61 -26.80
N VAL A 259 -1.01 -2.12 -25.62
CA VAL A 259 0.13 -1.67 -24.80
C VAL A 259 0.98 -2.86 -24.37
N ALA A 260 2.27 -2.79 -24.62
CA ALA A 260 3.22 -3.84 -24.28
C ALA A 260 3.60 -3.77 -22.80
N THR A 261 3.56 -4.91 -22.11
CA THR A 261 4.03 -5.02 -20.71
C THR A 261 4.82 -6.31 -20.52
N ASN A 262 5.54 -6.41 -19.39
CA ASN A 262 6.26 -7.63 -19.03
C ASN A 262 5.79 -8.27 -17.73
N ASN A 263 4.83 -7.65 -17.02
CA ASN A 263 4.34 -8.12 -15.73
C ASN A 263 5.50 -8.46 -14.76
N VAL A 264 6.34 -7.47 -14.46
CA VAL A 264 7.64 -7.66 -13.79
C VAL A 264 7.44 -8.06 -12.33
N HIS A 265 8.12 -9.12 -11.87
CA HIS A 265 8.07 -9.60 -10.48
C HIS A 265 9.45 -9.66 -9.80
N TYR A 266 10.53 -9.65 -10.58
CA TYR A 266 11.90 -9.75 -10.05
C TYR A 266 12.90 -8.93 -10.86
N ALA A 267 14.04 -8.59 -10.27
CA ALA A 267 14.98 -7.66 -10.88
C ALA A 267 15.84 -8.34 -11.95
N ALA A 268 16.59 -9.38 -11.57
CA ALA A 268 17.60 -9.98 -12.42
C ALA A 268 17.05 -11.11 -13.33
N PRO A 269 17.54 -11.23 -14.58
CA PRO A 269 17.26 -12.38 -15.43
C PRO A 269 17.95 -13.66 -14.92
N PRO A 270 17.55 -14.84 -15.44
CA PRO A 270 18.29 -16.07 -15.24
C PRO A 270 19.74 -16.03 -15.78
N PRO A 271 20.67 -16.81 -15.17
CA PRO A 271 22.05 -16.90 -15.63
C PRO A 271 22.14 -17.28 -17.12
N GLY A 272 23.09 -16.68 -17.84
CA GLY A 272 23.33 -16.94 -19.27
C GLY A 272 22.61 -15.98 -20.23
N ARG A 273 21.84 -15.00 -19.73
CA ARG A 273 21.36 -13.88 -20.54
C ARG A 273 22.35 -12.70 -20.45
N ALA A 274 23.02 -12.41 -21.56
CA ALA A 274 23.92 -11.27 -21.67
C ALA A 274 23.13 -9.95 -21.58
N GLY A 275 23.49 -9.05 -20.66
CA GLY A 275 22.95 -7.68 -20.66
C GLY A 275 22.80 -6.98 -19.30
N TRP A 276 22.91 -7.68 -18.17
CA TRP A 276 22.74 -7.03 -16.85
C TRP A 276 24.03 -6.40 -16.26
N ALA A 277 25.13 -6.36 -17.01
CA ALA A 277 26.29 -5.60 -16.58
C ALA A 277 25.99 -4.10 -16.72
N ARG A 278 26.28 -3.30 -15.69
CA ARG A 278 26.30 -1.84 -15.85
C ARG A 278 27.23 -1.47 -17.02
N PRO A 279 26.98 -0.37 -17.74
CA PRO A 279 27.87 0.10 -18.81
C PRO A 279 29.33 0.32 -18.37
N ASP A 280 29.57 0.49 -17.07
CA ASP A 280 30.90 0.70 -16.47
C ASP A 280 31.63 -0.60 -16.08
N GLY A 281 31.02 -1.78 -16.28
CA GLY A 281 31.66 -3.07 -15.97
C GLY A 281 31.81 -3.37 -14.48
N GLU A 282 31.40 -2.46 -13.60
CA GLU A 282 31.27 -2.73 -12.17
C GLU A 282 29.90 -3.37 -11.93
N GLY A 283 29.89 -4.47 -11.19
CA GLY A 283 28.62 -5.07 -10.73
C GLY A 283 27.80 -4.00 -10.04
N THR A 284 26.47 -4.07 -10.11
CA THR A 284 25.56 -3.05 -9.58
C THR A 284 25.68 -2.78 -8.07
N GLY A 285 26.62 -3.42 -7.36
CA GLY A 285 26.58 -3.61 -5.90
C GLY A 285 25.47 -4.58 -5.47
N TRP A 286 24.62 -5.01 -6.41
CA TRP A 286 23.42 -5.82 -6.18
C TRP A 286 23.46 -7.18 -6.88
N ALA A 287 24.48 -7.46 -7.70
CA ALA A 287 24.97 -8.83 -7.82
C ALA A 287 25.38 -9.23 -6.40
N ARG A 288 24.84 -10.34 -5.89
CA ARG A 288 25.32 -10.87 -4.61
C ARG A 288 26.85 -10.95 -4.68
N PRO A 289 27.56 -10.78 -3.54
CA PRO A 289 29.02 -10.68 -3.52
C PRO A 289 29.76 -11.86 -4.18
N ASP A 290 29.06 -12.96 -4.47
CA ASP A 290 29.59 -14.16 -5.11
C ASP A 290 29.75 -14.05 -6.63
N GLY A 291 29.20 -13.03 -7.29
CA GLY A 291 29.34 -12.85 -8.74
C GLY A 291 28.72 -13.98 -9.58
N GLU A 292 28.05 -14.93 -8.92
CA GLU A 292 27.28 -15.99 -9.55
C GLU A 292 25.94 -15.39 -9.93
N GLY A 293 25.66 -15.30 -11.23
CA GLY A 293 24.39 -14.77 -11.78
C GLY A 293 23.18 -15.61 -11.38
N ARG A 294 22.82 -15.67 -10.11
CA ARG A 294 21.65 -16.39 -9.61
C ARG A 294 20.41 -15.54 -9.89
N SER A 295 19.48 -16.16 -10.62
CA SER A 295 18.17 -15.57 -10.95
C SER A 295 17.36 -15.27 -9.69
N ASP A 296 16.72 -14.11 -9.63
CA ASP A 296 15.70 -13.82 -8.63
C ASP A 296 14.39 -14.59 -8.89
N ALA A 297 14.27 -15.25 -10.04
CA ALA A 297 13.12 -16.07 -10.39
C ALA A 297 12.85 -17.16 -9.34
N GLY A 298 13.89 -17.81 -8.80
CA GLY A 298 13.73 -18.81 -7.75
C GLY A 298 13.16 -18.23 -6.44
N VAL A 299 13.42 -16.95 -6.14
CA VAL A 299 12.83 -16.26 -4.99
C VAL A 299 11.34 -16.03 -5.23
N HIS A 300 10.95 -15.53 -6.40
CA HIS A 300 9.54 -15.36 -6.76
C HIS A 300 8.77 -16.68 -6.69
N GLU A 301 9.33 -17.76 -7.23
CA GLU A 301 8.72 -19.09 -7.17
C GLU A 301 8.56 -19.62 -5.75
N LEU A 302 9.56 -19.39 -4.90
CA LEU A 302 9.52 -19.72 -3.48
C LEU A 302 8.45 -18.92 -2.73
N LEU A 303 8.35 -17.61 -2.97
CA LEU A 303 7.33 -16.75 -2.35
C LEU A 303 5.93 -17.26 -2.70
N HIS A 304 5.71 -17.63 -3.96
CA HIS A 304 4.44 -18.22 -4.38
C HIS A 304 4.15 -19.57 -3.71
N ALA A 305 5.17 -20.43 -3.56
CA ALA A 305 5.01 -21.70 -2.85
C ALA A 305 4.61 -21.48 -1.37
N ILE A 306 5.19 -20.46 -0.72
CA ILE A 306 4.83 -20.06 0.65
C ILE A 306 3.40 -19.51 0.70
N LYS A 307 3.02 -18.65 -0.25
CA LYS A 307 1.68 -18.05 -0.36
C LYS A 307 0.59 -19.10 -0.48
N GLU A 308 0.77 -20.07 -1.37
CA GLU A 308 -0.20 -21.14 -1.64
C GLU A 308 -0.10 -22.30 -0.63
N ILE A 309 0.89 -22.27 0.27
CA ILE A 309 1.14 -23.31 1.27
C ILE A 309 1.34 -24.68 0.59
N VAL A 310 2.17 -24.70 -0.45
CA VAL A 310 2.54 -25.91 -1.18
C VAL A 310 4.05 -26.10 -1.20
N PRO A 311 4.54 -27.35 -1.34
CA PRO A 311 5.94 -27.60 -1.66
C PRO A 311 6.38 -26.82 -2.91
N LEU A 312 7.63 -26.37 -2.93
CA LEU A 312 8.25 -25.73 -4.09
C LEU A 312 8.14 -26.62 -5.35
N SER A 313 8.22 -27.94 -5.19
CA SER A 313 8.05 -28.90 -6.29
C SER A 313 6.64 -28.95 -6.89
N ARG A 314 5.64 -28.31 -6.26
CA ARG A 314 4.24 -28.26 -6.73
C ARG A 314 3.79 -26.86 -7.16
N THR A 315 4.64 -25.86 -7.00
CA THR A 315 4.33 -24.49 -7.45
C THR A 315 4.16 -24.45 -8.98
N GLN A 316 3.41 -23.46 -9.46
CA GLN A 316 3.19 -23.25 -10.89
C GLN A 316 3.62 -21.87 -11.39
N ALA A 317 4.14 -21.01 -10.49
CA ALA A 317 4.45 -19.61 -10.80
C ALA A 317 5.41 -19.44 -11.98
N LEU A 318 6.46 -20.27 -12.06
CA LEU A 318 7.45 -20.23 -13.15
C LEU A 318 7.43 -21.47 -14.05
N ARG A 319 6.40 -22.33 -13.93
CA ARG A 319 6.38 -23.64 -14.61
C ARG A 319 6.52 -23.55 -16.13
N ASN A 320 6.17 -22.39 -16.71
CA ASN A 320 6.24 -22.15 -18.14
C ASN A 320 7.48 -21.35 -18.58
N THR A 321 7.91 -20.35 -17.80
CA THR A 321 8.94 -19.36 -18.21
C THR A 321 9.61 -18.72 -17.00
N SER A 322 10.77 -18.08 -17.21
CA SER A 322 11.42 -17.19 -16.23
C SER A 322 11.63 -15.79 -16.81
N GLU A 323 10.63 -15.28 -17.53
CA GLU A 323 10.69 -14.01 -18.26
C GLU A 323 10.15 -12.80 -17.49
N TYR A 324 9.69 -12.95 -16.26
CA TYR A 324 9.08 -11.87 -15.47
C TYR A 324 10.11 -10.94 -14.79
N TYR A 325 11.33 -10.85 -15.32
CA TYR A 325 12.36 -9.93 -14.81
C TYR A 325 12.22 -8.51 -15.39
N PHE A 326 12.96 -7.55 -14.84
CA PHE A 326 13.01 -6.18 -15.33
C PHE A 326 13.85 -6.08 -16.62
N LYS A 327 13.21 -6.30 -17.77
CA LYS A 327 13.86 -6.27 -19.11
C LYS A 327 14.35 -4.87 -19.51
N SER A 328 15.41 -4.81 -20.29
CA SER A 328 15.82 -3.57 -20.97
C SER A 328 14.83 -3.15 -22.06
N ALA A 329 14.85 -1.87 -22.44
CA ALA A 329 14.02 -1.37 -23.54
C ALA A 329 14.34 -2.10 -24.86
N ALA A 330 15.60 -2.45 -25.11
CA ALA A 330 16.01 -3.18 -26.30
C ALA A 330 15.40 -4.59 -26.34
N GLU A 331 15.41 -5.32 -25.22
CA GLU A 331 14.78 -6.65 -25.13
C GLU A 331 13.27 -6.56 -25.36
N MET A 332 12.60 -5.59 -24.74
CA MET A 332 11.16 -5.38 -24.94
C MET A 332 10.83 -5.03 -26.39
N ARG A 333 11.56 -4.10 -27.00
CA ARG A 333 11.38 -3.75 -28.41
C ARG A 333 11.62 -4.92 -29.35
N ALA A 334 12.57 -5.80 -29.03
CA ALA A 334 12.81 -7.00 -29.82
C ALA A 334 11.64 -8.00 -29.75
N LEU A 335 10.97 -8.13 -28.59
CA LEU A 335 9.77 -8.97 -28.44
C LEU A 335 8.59 -8.48 -29.30
N PHE A 336 8.48 -7.16 -29.45
CA PHE A 336 7.41 -6.47 -30.18
C PHE A 336 7.88 -5.83 -31.49
N ALA A 337 8.92 -6.37 -32.13
CA ALA A 337 9.48 -5.81 -33.36
C ALA A 337 8.46 -5.78 -34.53
N ASP A 338 7.49 -6.68 -34.51
CA ASP A 338 6.35 -6.78 -35.44
C ASP A 338 5.13 -5.95 -35.03
N ALA A 339 5.17 -5.28 -33.87
CA ALA A 339 4.12 -4.40 -33.35
C ALA A 339 4.71 -3.24 -32.52
N PRO A 340 5.55 -2.37 -33.12
CA PRO A 340 6.27 -1.31 -32.39
C PRO A 340 5.33 -0.34 -31.68
N ASP A 341 4.15 -0.07 -32.24
CA ASP A 341 3.14 0.82 -31.66
C ASP A 341 2.75 0.43 -30.23
N ALA A 342 2.77 -0.87 -29.89
CA ALA A 342 2.44 -1.36 -28.55
C ALA A 342 3.52 -1.00 -27.52
N ALA A 343 4.79 -1.01 -27.92
CA ALA A 343 5.90 -0.54 -27.08
C ALA A 343 5.86 0.98 -26.94
N GLU A 344 5.62 1.71 -28.03
CA GLU A 344 5.52 3.18 -28.02
C GLU A 344 4.32 3.69 -27.22
N GLU A 345 3.22 2.93 -27.15
CA GLU A 345 2.07 3.28 -26.31
C GLU A 345 2.44 3.38 -24.84
N THR A 346 3.43 2.62 -24.36
CA THR A 346 3.88 2.72 -22.97
C THR A 346 4.47 4.09 -22.65
N VAL A 347 5.21 4.68 -23.61
CA VAL A 347 5.80 6.01 -23.48
C VAL A 347 4.70 7.07 -23.52
N ARG A 348 3.73 6.95 -24.44
CA ARG A 348 2.58 7.87 -24.51
C ARG A 348 1.77 7.88 -23.21
N MET A 349 1.55 6.70 -22.63
CA MET A 349 0.86 6.57 -21.34
C MET A 349 1.70 7.17 -20.20
N ALA A 350 3.00 6.91 -20.17
CA ALA A 350 3.91 7.49 -19.19
C ALA A 350 3.94 9.01 -19.25
N ASP A 351 4.00 9.60 -20.45
CA ASP A 351 3.97 11.04 -20.68
C ASP A 351 2.66 11.67 -20.19
N ALA A 352 1.53 10.98 -20.43
CA ALA A 352 0.20 11.43 -20.00
C ALA A 352 -0.05 11.32 -18.49
N CYS A 353 0.83 10.68 -17.71
CA CYS A 353 0.72 10.63 -16.26
C CYS A 353 1.37 11.87 -15.63
N ASP A 354 0.59 12.73 -14.97
CA ASP A 354 1.03 13.94 -14.29
C ASP A 354 0.45 13.96 -12.86
N PHE A 355 1.07 13.18 -11.98
CA PHE A 355 0.69 13.12 -10.57
C PHE A 355 1.92 12.94 -9.68
N ASP A 356 2.00 13.77 -8.63
CA ASP A 356 2.94 13.63 -7.52
C ASP A 356 2.19 13.54 -6.19
N LEU A 357 2.76 12.82 -5.23
CA LEU A 357 2.16 12.62 -3.90
C LEU A 357 2.21 13.87 -3.02
N ASP A 358 2.91 14.93 -3.44
CA ASP A 358 3.08 16.18 -2.70
C ASP A 358 3.60 15.94 -1.27
N LEU A 359 4.62 15.08 -1.17
CA LEU A 359 5.21 14.71 0.12
C LEU A 359 5.85 15.92 0.79
N GLY A 360 5.38 16.24 2.00
CA GLY A 360 5.87 17.35 2.82
C GLY A 360 4.76 18.29 3.32
N ALA A 361 3.58 18.26 2.70
CA ALA A 361 2.43 19.00 3.18
C ALA A 361 1.76 18.32 4.39
N TYR A 362 1.36 19.11 5.39
CA TYR A 362 0.60 18.64 6.54
C TYR A 362 -0.89 18.95 6.38
N HIS A 363 -1.73 17.94 6.56
CA HIS A 363 -3.19 18.07 6.56
C HIS A 363 -3.72 17.84 7.97
N PHE A 364 -4.13 18.90 8.65
CA PHE A 364 -4.73 18.80 9.98
C PHE A 364 -6.25 18.64 9.89
N PRO A 365 -6.87 17.86 10.80
CA PRO A 365 -8.32 17.89 10.98
C PRO A 365 -8.80 19.32 11.29
N GLU A 366 -10.00 19.66 10.83
CA GLU A 366 -10.61 20.93 11.22
C GLU A 366 -10.89 20.94 12.72
N PHE A 367 -10.34 21.93 13.42
CA PHE A 367 -10.61 22.15 14.84
C PHE A 367 -11.56 23.34 15.01
N PRO A 368 -12.70 23.18 15.71
CA PRO A 368 -13.69 24.24 15.85
C PRO A 368 -13.14 25.40 16.69
N ILE A 369 -12.99 26.57 16.06
CA ILE A 369 -12.59 27.80 16.74
C ILE A 369 -13.84 28.61 17.09
N PRO A 370 -14.09 28.93 18.38
CA PRO A 370 -15.22 29.76 18.78
C PRO A 370 -15.20 31.13 18.10
N ARG A 371 -16.39 31.66 17.80
CA ARG A 371 -16.53 32.97 17.16
C ARG A 371 -15.78 34.04 17.96
N GLY A 372 -14.98 34.84 17.28
CA GLY A 372 -14.16 35.90 17.89
C GLY A 372 -12.76 35.47 18.31
N PHE A 373 -12.40 34.19 18.16
CA PHE A 373 -11.04 33.70 18.37
C PHE A 373 -10.35 33.40 17.04
N THR A 374 -9.02 33.55 17.04
CA THR A 374 -8.11 32.87 16.11
C THR A 374 -7.55 31.63 16.81
N PRO A 375 -7.01 30.63 16.09
CA PRO A 375 -6.32 29.50 16.71
C PRO A 375 -5.22 29.93 17.69
N THR A 376 -4.42 30.93 17.30
CA THR A 376 -3.34 31.47 18.14
C THR A 376 -3.88 32.17 19.39
N GLY A 377 -4.93 32.98 19.26
CA GLY A 377 -5.57 33.68 20.37
C GLY A 377 -6.22 32.72 21.37
N LEU A 378 -6.86 31.65 20.89
CA LEU A 378 -7.46 30.63 21.73
C LEU A 378 -6.39 29.83 22.48
N LEU A 379 -5.31 29.43 21.80
CA LEU A 379 -4.20 28.70 22.41
C LEU A 379 -3.54 29.53 23.52
N ALA A 380 -3.21 30.79 23.26
CA ALA A 380 -2.64 31.70 24.27
C ALA A 380 -3.57 31.81 25.50
N THR A 381 -4.88 31.98 25.27
CA THR A 381 -5.88 32.10 26.33
C THR A 381 -5.94 30.83 27.20
N ARG A 382 -5.97 29.64 26.58
CA ARG A 382 -5.95 28.36 27.32
C ARG A 382 -4.64 28.20 28.10
N CYS A 383 -3.50 28.55 27.50
CA CYS A 383 -2.20 28.45 28.16
C CYS A 383 -2.10 29.33 29.41
N HIS A 384 -2.47 30.62 29.32
CA HIS A 384 -2.45 31.51 30.49
C HIS A 384 -3.43 31.06 31.59
N LYS A 385 -4.59 30.49 31.24
CA LYS A 385 -5.50 29.90 32.22
C LYS A 385 -4.89 28.66 32.90
N GLY A 386 -4.29 27.77 32.11
CA GLY A 386 -3.61 26.58 32.58
C GLY A 386 -2.42 26.89 33.49
N LEU A 387 -1.66 27.92 33.15
CA LEU A 387 -0.52 28.38 33.92
C LEU A 387 -0.96 28.90 35.31
N ARG A 388 -1.98 29.76 35.37
CA ARG A 388 -2.57 30.20 36.64
C ARG A 388 -3.02 29.02 37.51
N ARG A 389 -3.58 27.97 36.90
CA ARG A 389 -4.01 26.74 37.59
C ARG A 389 -2.83 25.92 38.13
N ARG A 390 -1.75 25.75 37.36
CA ARG A 390 -0.62 24.87 37.71
C ARG A 390 0.38 25.53 38.68
N TYR A 391 0.69 26.81 38.50
CA TYR A 391 1.72 27.51 39.30
C TYR A 391 1.17 28.48 40.34
N GLY A 392 -0.06 28.99 40.17
CA GLY A 392 -0.64 30.02 41.03
C GLY A 392 0.02 31.40 40.87
N ARG A 393 1.31 31.52 41.20
CA ARG A 393 2.13 32.74 41.06
C ARG A 393 3.09 32.64 39.88
N MET A 394 3.09 33.68 39.04
CA MET A 394 3.97 33.79 37.87
C MET A 394 5.37 34.26 38.27
N THR A 395 6.41 33.56 37.84
CA THR A 395 7.79 34.06 37.82
C THR A 395 8.15 34.54 36.41
N ARG A 396 9.20 35.37 36.28
CA ARG A 396 9.68 35.82 34.96
C ARG A 396 10.09 34.64 34.09
N ASP A 397 10.83 33.68 34.64
CA ASP A 397 11.32 32.53 33.88
C ASP A 397 10.20 31.70 33.25
N ILE A 398 9.07 31.53 33.96
CA ILE A 398 7.91 30.78 33.44
C ILE A 398 7.20 31.58 32.34
N GLU A 399 7.03 32.88 32.53
CA GLU A 399 6.40 33.75 31.53
C GLU A 399 7.24 33.85 30.26
N ASP A 400 8.56 34.07 30.41
CA ASP A 400 9.51 34.14 29.30
C ASP A 400 9.54 32.82 28.52
N ARG A 401 9.52 31.68 29.23
CA ARG A 401 9.43 30.35 28.61
C ARG A 401 8.13 30.18 27.84
N LEU A 402 6.98 30.55 28.40
CA LEU A 402 5.69 30.42 27.71
C LEU A 402 5.65 31.29 26.45
N GLN A 403 6.13 32.53 26.54
CA GLN A 403 6.16 33.45 25.40
C GLN A 403 7.05 32.94 24.27
N HIS A 404 8.22 32.38 24.60
CA HIS A 404 9.11 31.75 23.63
C HIS A 404 8.44 30.56 22.92
N GLU A 405 7.86 29.62 23.67
CA GLU A 405 7.19 28.45 23.09
C GLU A 405 6.01 28.83 22.19
N LEU A 406 5.14 29.73 22.66
CA LEU A 406 4.01 30.23 21.87
C LEU A 406 4.49 30.95 20.61
N GLY A 407 5.56 31.75 20.70
CA GLY A 407 6.16 32.42 19.55
C GLY A 407 6.62 31.45 18.47
N VAL A 408 7.25 30.34 18.86
CA VAL A 408 7.64 29.28 17.91
C VAL A 408 6.41 28.59 17.32
N ILE A 409 5.45 28.16 18.15
CA ILE A 409 4.23 27.48 17.67
C ILE A 409 3.44 28.35 16.69
N PHE A 410 3.34 29.65 16.96
CA PHE A 410 2.64 30.59 16.08
C PHE A 410 3.37 30.80 14.77
N LYS A 411 4.70 30.91 14.80
CA LYS A 411 5.53 31.02 13.60
C LYS A 411 5.37 29.79 12.69
N MET A 412 5.27 28.59 13.27
CA MET A 412 5.08 27.35 12.51
C MET A 412 3.62 27.12 12.08
N GLY A 413 2.65 27.90 12.58
CA GLY A 413 1.23 27.77 12.23
C GLY A 413 0.52 26.59 12.88
N TRP A 414 1.05 26.01 13.95
CA TRP A 414 0.54 24.75 14.53
C TRP A 414 -0.39 24.93 15.73
N ALA A 415 -0.91 26.13 15.97
CA ALA A 415 -1.75 26.39 17.14
C ALA A 415 -3.00 25.50 17.20
N ALA A 416 -3.64 25.24 16.05
CA ALA A 416 -4.80 24.34 15.96
C ALA A 416 -4.46 22.89 16.32
N TYR A 417 -3.25 22.42 15.99
CA TYR A 417 -2.78 21.07 16.34
C TYR A 417 -2.67 20.88 17.86
N PHE A 418 -2.08 21.85 18.58
CA PHE A 418 -2.02 21.80 20.05
C PHE A 418 -3.40 21.84 20.70
N LEU A 419 -4.30 22.66 20.16
CA LEU A 419 -5.69 22.74 20.64
C LEU A 419 -6.43 21.42 20.42
N LEU A 420 -6.26 20.80 19.25
CA LEU A 420 -6.84 19.50 18.92
C LEU A 420 -6.37 18.41 19.88
N VAL A 421 -5.06 18.29 20.09
CA VAL A 421 -4.51 17.27 20.99
C VAL A 421 -4.95 17.52 22.44
N ALA A 422 -4.94 18.78 22.90
CA ALA A 422 -5.43 19.12 24.24
C ALA A 422 -6.91 18.75 24.43
N ASP A 423 -7.75 18.98 23.42
CA ASP A 423 -9.18 18.65 23.48
C ASP A 423 -9.43 17.14 23.58
N ILE A 424 -8.70 16.34 22.79
CA ILE A 424 -8.74 14.88 22.86
C ILE A 424 -8.30 14.41 24.25
N VAL A 425 -7.19 14.94 24.78
CA VAL A 425 -6.67 14.57 26.11
C VAL A 425 -7.65 14.94 27.23
N ASP A 426 -8.24 16.14 27.17
CA ASP A 426 -9.25 16.58 28.12
C ASP A 426 -10.47 15.66 28.09
N HIS A 427 -10.96 15.27 26.90
CA HIS A 427 -12.10 14.36 26.77
C HIS A 427 -11.80 12.97 27.34
N VAL A 428 -10.66 12.37 26.95
CA VAL A 428 -10.23 11.04 27.41
C VAL A 428 -10.12 11.01 28.93
N ARG A 429 -9.56 12.06 29.53
CA ARG A 429 -9.34 12.14 30.98
C ARG A 429 -10.62 12.47 31.75
N ASP A 430 -11.30 13.55 31.39
CA ASP A 430 -12.34 14.16 32.21
C ASP A 430 -13.74 13.58 31.93
N VAL A 431 -14.00 13.15 30.69
CA VAL A 431 -15.30 12.59 30.28
C VAL A 431 -15.29 11.07 30.33
N MET A 432 -14.28 10.44 29.74
CA MET A 432 -14.19 8.97 29.69
C MET A 432 -13.58 8.36 30.97
N GLY A 433 -12.96 9.19 31.80
CA GLY A 433 -12.28 8.74 33.03
C GLY A 433 -11.11 7.80 32.75
N ILE A 434 -10.47 7.91 31.59
CA ILE A 434 -9.32 7.08 31.19
C ILE A 434 -8.03 7.80 31.56
N ARG A 435 -7.13 7.09 32.26
CA ARG A 435 -5.79 7.63 32.52
C ARG A 435 -5.00 7.71 31.22
N CYS A 436 -4.36 8.86 31.03
CA CYS A 436 -3.46 9.10 29.93
C CYS A 436 -2.18 9.77 30.40
N ALA A 437 -1.08 9.59 29.66
CA ALA A 437 0.21 10.20 29.94
C ALA A 437 0.92 10.58 28.62
N CYS A 438 1.53 11.76 28.62
CA CYS A 438 2.39 12.20 27.52
C CYS A 438 3.70 11.41 27.51
N ARG A 439 4.19 11.08 26.31
CA ARG A 439 5.47 10.41 26.09
C ARG A 439 6.36 11.22 25.15
N GLY A 440 7.67 10.95 25.20
CA GLY A 440 8.62 11.50 24.24
C GLY A 440 8.99 12.95 24.53
N SER A 441 9.38 13.68 23.49
CA SER A 441 9.90 15.04 23.62
C SER A 441 8.83 16.06 24.02
N ALA A 442 7.55 15.80 23.77
CA ALA A 442 6.44 16.68 24.13
C ALA A 442 6.37 17.02 25.62
N ALA A 443 6.92 16.16 26.50
CA ALA A 443 7.05 16.44 27.93
C ALA A 443 7.97 17.64 28.25
N GLY A 444 8.84 18.05 27.32
CA GLY A 444 9.71 19.22 27.44
C GLY A 444 9.04 20.56 27.14
N SER A 445 7.75 20.58 26.76
CA SER A 445 7.00 21.80 26.46
C SER A 445 6.17 22.28 27.64
N LEU A 446 6.37 23.54 28.03
CA LEU A 446 5.53 24.23 29.01
C LEU A 446 4.10 24.38 28.49
N VAL A 447 3.92 24.63 27.18
CA VAL A 447 2.60 24.66 26.53
C VAL A 447 1.87 23.32 26.73
N CYS A 448 2.51 22.18 26.45
CA CYS A 448 1.91 20.86 26.71
C CYS A 448 1.54 20.67 28.18
N TYR A 449 2.39 21.10 29.12
CA TYR A 449 2.14 20.98 30.56
C TYR A 449 0.93 21.80 31.03
N VAL A 450 0.85 23.07 30.63
CA VAL A 450 -0.23 23.97 31.08
C VAL A 450 -1.56 23.65 30.42
N LEU A 451 -1.55 23.14 29.18
CA LEU A 451 -2.76 22.62 28.52
C LEU A 451 -3.28 21.34 29.15
N GLY A 452 -2.46 20.60 29.90
CA GLY A 452 -2.85 19.30 30.47
C GLY A 452 -2.52 18.11 29.59
N ILE A 453 -1.85 18.32 28.45
CA ILE A 453 -1.32 17.25 27.60
C ILE A 453 -0.25 16.46 28.38
N SER A 454 0.69 17.18 29.01
CA SER A 454 1.73 16.62 29.85
C SER A 454 1.45 16.89 31.33
N ASP A 455 1.87 15.97 32.20
CA ASP A 455 1.88 16.15 33.65
C ASP A 455 3.29 16.38 34.23
N VAL A 456 4.31 16.45 33.37
CA VAL A 456 5.70 16.76 33.74
C VAL A 456 5.93 18.27 33.61
N ASP A 457 6.39 18.91 34.68
CA ASP A 457 6.78 20.31 34.71
C ASP A 457 8.16 20.51 34.08
N PRO A 458 8.27 21.07 32.86
CA PRO A 458 9.53 21.16 32.15
C PRO A 458 10.47 22.21 32.74
N VAL A 459 9.94 23.22 33.45
CA VAL A 459 10.76 24.26 34.08
C VAL A 459 11.43 23.70 35.33
N ARG A 460 10.68 22.94 36.14
CA ARG A 460 11.22 22.29 37.35
C ARG A 460 12.33 21.29 37.05
N TYR A 461 12.19 20.54 35.97
CA TYR A 461 13.13 19.47 35.59
C TYR A 461 14.14 19.87 34.52
N ASP A 462 14.22 21.16 34.18
CA ASP A 462 15.13 21.71 33.17
C ASP A 462 15.06 20.96 31.82
N LEU A 463 13.83 20.70 31.37
CA LEU A 463 13.59 20.02 30.10
C LEU A 463 13.60 21.03 28.95
N LEU A 464 14.26 20.65 27.85
CA LEU A 464 14.49 21.50 26.70
C LEU A 464 13.30 21.46 25.72
N PHE A 465 12.72 22.62 25.42
CA PHE A 465 11.67 22.75 24.41
C PHE A 465 12.21 22.48 23.00
N GLU A 466 13.45 22.88 22.72
CA GLU A 466 14.08 22.74 21.40
C GLU A 466 14.32 21.29 21.00
N ARG A 467 14.27 20.35 21.96
CA ARG A 467 14.30 18.91 21.71
C ARG A 467 12.98 18.40 21.14
N PHE A 468 11.89 19.10 21.44
CA PHE A 468 10.53 18.85 20.95
C PHE A 468 10.24 19.62 19.67
N MET A 469 10.49 20.94 19.66
CA MET A 469 10.21 21.80 18.52
C MET A 469 11.32 22.82 18.31
N ASN A 470 11.81 22.92 17.09
CA ASN A 470 12.88 23.84 16.74
C ASN A 470 12.52 24.61 15.47
N SER A 471 12.53 25.94 15.54
CA SER A 471 12.20 26.81 14.39
C SER A 471 13.16 26.70 13.19
N ARG A 472 14.28 25.99 13.33
CA ARG A 472 15.22 25.67 12.24
C ARG A 472 14.88 24.36 11.51
N ARG A 473 13.91 23.59 12.01
CA ARG A 473 13.43 22.34 11.41
C ARG A 473 11.97 22.52 11.03
N ASP A 474 11.66 22.23 9.76
CA ASP A 474 10.28 22.21 9.28
C ASP A 474 9.74 20.78 9.41
N GLU A 475 9.60 20.33 10.65
CA GLU A 475 9.14 18.99 11.01
C GLU A 475 8.01 19.11 12.04
N LEU A 476 6.85 18.52 11.74
CA LEU A 476 5.74 18.47 12.68
C LEU A 476 6.17 17.80 13.99
N PRO A 477 5.92 18.42 15.16
CA PRO A 477 6.18 17.81 16.45
C PRO A 477 5.29 16.59 16.65
N ASP A 478 5.85 15.52 17.23
CA ASP A 478 5.10 14.34 17.61
C ASP A 478 4.64 14.45 19.07
N ILE A 479 3.33 14.30 19.30
CA ILE A 479 2.73 14.29 20.65
C ILE A 479 2.06 12.93 20.88
N ASP A 480 2.86 12.01 21.42
CA ASP A 480 2.42 10.67 21.78
C ASP A 480 1.69 10.66 23.13
N ILE A 481 0.49 10.10 23.15
CA ILE A 481 -0.32 9.90 24.36
C ILE A 481 -0.48 8.41 24.64
N ASP A 482 0.08 7.96 25.75
CA ASP A 482 -0.18 6.64 26.31
C ASP A 482 -1.54 6.66 27.02
N VAL A 483 -2.37 5.65 26.77
CA VAL A 483 -3.66 5.42 27.45
C VAL A 483 -3.71 4.03 28.04
N GLU A 484 -4.65 3.78 28.96
CA GLU A 484 -4.90 2.45 29.51
C GLU A 484 -5.09 1.41 28.40
N SER A 485 -4.24 0.38 28.38
CA SER A 485 -4.16 -0.57 27.26
C SER A 485 -5.50 -1.25 26.94
N HIS A 486 -6.23 -1.67 27.97
CA HIS A 486 -7.53 -2.35 27.85
C HIS A 486 -8.69 -1.43 27.44
N ARG A 487 -8.51 -0.10 27.50
CA ARG A 487 -9.52 0.90 27.10
C ARG A 487 -9.11 1.70 25.87
N ARG A 488 -8.01 1.31 25.20
CA ARG A 488 -7.49 1.99 24.01
C ARG A 488 -8.53 2.02 22.88
N GLU A 489 -9.29 0.94 22.71
CA GLU A 489 -10.32 0.83 21.68
C GLU A 489 -11.43 1.88 21.87
N GLU A 490 -11.86 2.14 23.12
CA GLU A 490 -12.85 3.19 23.41
C GLU A 490 -12.37 4.58 22.95
N VAL A 491 -11.07 4.87 23.09
CA VAL A 491 -10.47 6.13 22.65
C VAL A 491 -10.45 6.22 21.12
N LEU A 492 -10.11 5.13 20.44
CA LEU A 492 -10.13 5.06 18.97
C LEU A 492 -11.55 5.24 18.43
N ASP A 493 -12.54 4.60 19.04
CA ASP A 493 -13.96 4.73 18.69
C ASP A 493 -14.47 6.16 18.91
N TYR A 494 -14.07 6.80 20.01
CA TYR A 494 -14.35 8.21 20.25
C TYR A 494 -13.77 9.10 19.13
N ILE A 495 -12.49 8.93 18.80
CA ILE A 495 -11.83 9.72 17.75
C ILE A 495 -12.55 9.50 16.41
N ALA A 496 -12.84 8.25 16.04
CA ALA A 496 -13.57 7.94 14.81
C ALA A 496 -15.00 8.51 14.81
N GLY A 497 -15.67 8.53 15.97
CA GLY A 497 -17.01 9.09 16.12
C GLY A 497 -17.07 10.62 15.99
N VAL A 498 -16.04 11.32 16.49
CA VAL A 498 -15.97 12.80 16.44
C VAL A 498 -15.45 13.31 15.11
N TYR A 499 -14.36 12.72 14.61
CA TYR A 499 -13.68 13.19 13.39
C TYR A 499 -14.13 12.45 12.13
N GLY A 500 -15.00 11.45 12.26
CA GLY A 500 -15.59 10.70 11.16
C GLY A 500 -14.74 9.51 10.72
N SER A 501 -15.39 8.36 10.55
CA SER A 501 -14.74 7.09 10.17
C SER A 501 -14.04 7.13 8.80
N GLU A 502 -14.39 8.07 7.93
CA GLU A 502 -13.77 8.28 6.62
C GLU A 502 -12.48 9.11 6.68
N GLN A 503 -12.21 9.76 7.81
CA GLN A 503 -11.05 10.63 8.02
C GLN A 503 -10.10 10.08 9.11
N THR A 504 -10.44 8.95 9.72
CA THR A 504 -9.68 8.31 10.78
C THR A 504 -9.32 6.88 10.39
N ALA A 505 -8.06 6.51 10.55
CA ALA A 505 -7.58 5.15 10.36
C ALA A 505 -6.44 4.85 11.33
N VAL A 506 -6.18 3.57 11.57
CA VAL A 506 -5.00 3.12 12.34
C VAL A 506 -3.87 2.83 11.36
N CYS A 507 -2.66 3.29 11.69
CA CYS A 507 -1.47 2.99 10.89
C CYS A 507 -1.21 1.49 10.83
N CYS A 508 -1.09 0.96 9.60
CA CYS A 508 -0.73 -0.43 9.38
C CYS A 508 0.74 -0.67 9.76
N MET A 509 0.99 -1.79 10.44
CA MET A 509 2.33 -2.34 10.63
C MET A 509 2.51 -3.52 9.69
N VAL A 510 3.62 -3.51 8.96
CA VAL A 510 3.93 -4.56 7.98
C VAL A 510 4.99 -5.47 8.59
N ASP A 511 4.65 -6.74 8.73
CA ASP A 511 5.58 -7.76 9.19
C ASP A 511 6.53 -8.17 8.07
N THR A 512 7.81 -8.24 8.40
CA THR A 512 8.86 -8.70 7.49
C THR A 512 9.48 -9.99 8.02
N PHE A 513 9.95 -10.86 7.12
CA PHE A 513 10.66 -12.05 7.53
C PHE A 513 11.96 -11.68 8.24
N ARG A 514 12.05 -12.00 9.53
CA ARG A 514 13.34 -12.05 10.23
C ARG A 514 14.14 -13.26 9.74
N ALA A 515 15.48 -13.20 9.80
CA ALA A 515 16.36 -14.23 9.26
C ALA A 515 15.96 -15.67 9.65
N ARG A 516 15.72 -15.93 10.94
CA ARG A 516 15.30 -17.25 11.42
C ARG A 516 13.92 -17.67 10.91
N MET A 517 13.00 -16.73 10.72
CA MET A 517 11.68 -17.03 10.13
C MET A 517 11.83 -17.34 8.64
N ALA A 518 12.63 -16.58 7.90
CA ALA A 518 12.90 -16.84 6.49
C ALA A 518 13.47 -18.26 6.29
N ILE A 519 14.45 -18.67 7.10
CA ILE A 519 15.01 -20.03 7.07
C ILE A 519 13.92 -21.09 7.26
N ARG A 520 12.99 -20.85 8.20
CA ARG A 520 11.90 -21.79 8.48
C ARG A 520 10.93 -21.90 7.32
N GLU A 521 10.50 -20.79 6.74
CA GLU A 521 9.58 -20.80 5.60
C GLU A 521 10.22 -21.42 4.36
N VAL A 522 11.50 -21.11 4.08
CA VAL A 522 12.27 -21.76 3.01
C VAL A 522 12.34 -23.26 3.22
N GLY A 523 12.70 -23.72 4.42
CA GLY A 523 12.79 -25.13 4.73
C GLY A 523 11.47 -25.88 4.57
N LYS A 524 10.35 -25.27 4.97
CA LYS A 524 9.00 -25.81 4.78
C LYS A 524 8.65 -25.93 3.29
N ALA A 525 8.90 -24.89 2.50
CA ALA A 525 8.65 -24.91 1.06
C ALA A 525 9.50 -25.98 0.36
N LEU A 526 10.74 -26.19 0.80
CA LEU A 526 11.60 -27.28 0.33
C LEU A 526 11.19 -28.68 0.85
N SER A 527 10.14 -28.77 1.68
CA SER A 527 9.66 -30.02 2.29
C SER A 527 10.70 -30.73 3.17
N LEU A 528 11.58 -29.96 3.83
CA LEU A 528 12.55 -30.51 4.78
C LEU A 528 11.88 -30.92 6.11
N PRO A 529 12.44 -31.90 6.85
CA PRO A 529 11.94 -32.28 8.17
C PRO A 529 11.98 -31.12 9.17
N ALA A 530 10.94 -31.00 9.99
CA ALA A 530 10.79 -29.88 10.93
C ALA A 530 11.96 -29.78 11.93
N GLU A 531 12.54 -30.92 12.33
CA GLU A 531 13.69 -30.98 13.25
C GLU A 531 14.95 -30.37 12.61
N GLU A 532 15.23 -30.70 11.34
CA GLU A 532 16.37 -30.14 10.61
C GLU A 532 16.21 -28.63 10.41
N ILE A 533 15.01 -28.19 10.02
CA ILE A 533 14.69 -26.77 9.87
C ILE A 533 14.95 -26.02 11.18
N ASP A 534 14.54 -26.60 12.31
CA ASP A 534 14.71 -25.97 13.62
C ASP A 534 16.17 -25.87 14.04
N VAL A 535 16.96 -26.90 13.79
CA VAL A 535 18.41 -26.90 14.04
C VAL A 535 19.09 -25.78 13.24
N VAL A 536 18.82 -25.68 11.93
CA VAL A 536 19.42 -24.65 11.07
C VAL A 536 18.97 -23.25 11.50
N ALA A 537 17.69 -23.04 11.76
CA ALA A 537 17.16 -21.75 12.17
C ALA A 537 17.72 -21.29 13.53
N LYS A 538 17.99 -22.22 14.47
CA LYS A 538 18.59 -21.90 15.77
C LYS A 538 20.09 -21.65 15.68
N ALA A 539 20.79 -22.35 14.78
CA ALA A 539 22.22 -22.14 14.52
C ALA A 539 22.51 -20.75 13.93
N PHE A 540 21.56 -20.17 13.19
CA PHE A 540 21.70 -18.81 12.68
C PHE A 540 21.73 -17.78 13.83
N PRO A 541 22.71 -16.86 13.87
CA PRO A 541 22.82 -15.85 14.91
C PRO A 541 21.53 -15.04 15.08
N HIS A 542 21.30 -14.54 16.29
CA HIS A 542 20.22 -13.59 16.48
C HIS A 542 20.63 -12.23 15.94
N VAL A 543 20.28 -11.95 14.69
CA VAL A 543 20.47 -10.65 14.05
C VAL A 543 19.29 -9.74 14.42
N ARG A 544 19.57 -8.54 14.92
CA ARG A 544 18.51 -7.56 15.21
C ARG A 544 17.98 -7.02 13.89
N ALA A 545 16.72 -6.60 13.84
CA ALA A 545 16.09 -6.10 12.61
C ALA A 545 16.72 -4.83 11.97
N ARG A 546 17.80 -4.28 12.55
CA ARG A 546 18.52 -3.08 12.06
C ARG A 546 19.97 -3.36 11.65
N ASP A 547 20.44 -4.58 11.91
CA ASP A 547 21.78 -5.08 11.57
C ASP A 547 21.60 -6.14 10.46
#